data_AF-A0A955HZC3-F1
#
_entry.id   AF-A0A955HZC3-F1
#
_cell.length_a   1.000
_cell.length_b   1.000
_cell.length_c   1.000
_cell.angle_alpha   90.00
_cell.angle_beta   90.00
_cell.angle_gamma   90.00
#
_symmetry.space_group_name_H-M   'P 1'
#
loop_
_entity.id
_entity.type
_entity.pdbx_description
1 polymer ?
#
loop_
_entity_poly.entity_id
_entity_poly.type
_entity_poly.pdbx_seq_one_letter_code
_entity_poly.pdbx_strand_id
1 'polypeptide(L)'
;MQRQYLALGNEDVYNGTYLLAVFKLEPYGNQSLEDAATEVAAESSTGSNVKVGSATNFSMTLDAQVYEIDKENNLVYIAYPWR
;
A
#
# COMPACT_ATOMS: atom_id res chain seq x y z
N MET A 1 -2.21 10.57 3.91
CA MET A 1 -2.89 9.78 2.86
C MET A 1 -2.13 9.83 1.54
N GLN A 2 -1.44 8.73 1.21
CA GLN A 2 -0.87 8.53 -0.11
C GLN A 2 -1.87 7.77 -1.01
N ARG A 3 -2.86 8.49 -1.56
CA ARG A 3 -3.99 7.87 -2.31
C ARG A 3 -3.59 6.96 -3.47
N GLN A 4 -2.40 7.16 -4.05
CA GLN A 4 -1.90 6.34 -5.15
C GLN A 4 -1.64 4.87 -4.76
N TYR A 5 -1.51 4.58 -3.45
CA TYR A 5 -1.31 3.22 -2.92
C TYR A 5 -2.64 2.51 -2.58
N LEU A 6 -3.80 3.15 -2.77
CA LEU A 6 -5.11 2.51 -2.55
C LEU A 6 -5.60 1.85 -3.84
N ALA A 7 -5.80 0.54 -3.80
CA ALA A 7 -6.39 -0.26 -4.87
C ALA A 7 -7.43 -1.24 -4.28
N LEU A 8 -8.34 -0.72 -3.45
CA LEU A 8 -9.31 -1.55 -2.73
C LEU A 8 -10.17 -2.40 -3.68
N GLY A 9 -10.28 -3.69 -3.40
CA GLY A 9 -11.03 -4.65 -4.21
C GLY A 9 -10.32 -5.07 -5.50
N ASN A 10 -9.02 -4.77 -5.65
CA ASN A 10 -8.25 -5.22 -6.80
C ASN A 10 -7.99 -6.74 -6.71
N GLU A 11 -8.67 -7.52 -7.56
CA GLU A 11 -8.46 -8.98 -7.66
C GLU A 11 -7.21 -9.36 -8.46
N ASP A 12 -6.64 -8.46 -9.26
CA ASP A 12 -5.44 -8.74 -10.07
C ASP A 12 -4.21 -9.07 -9.20
N VAL A 13 -4.25 -8.74 -7.91
CA VAL A 13 -3.18 -9.06 -6.95
C VAL A 13 -2.92 -10.58 -6.83
N TYR A 14 -3.88 -11.42 -7.22
CA TYR A 14 -3.78 -12.88 -7.18
C TYR A 14 -3.16 -13.51 -8.45
N ASN A 15 -2.71 -12.71 -9.41
CA ASN A 15 -2.16 -13.18 -10.69
C ASN A 15 -0.75 -13.83 -10.61
N GLY A 16 -0.15 -13.92 -9.41
CA GLY A 16 1.19 -14.47 -9.17
C GLY A 16 2.35 -13.48 -9.38
N THR A 17 2.08 -12.21 -9.67
CA THR A 17 3.11 -11.14 -9.79
C THR A 17 3.34 -10.35 -8.50
N TYR A 18 2.62 -10.70 -7.43
CA TYR A 18 2.70 -10.00 -6.15
C TYR A 18 3.09 -10.94 -5.01
N LEU A 19 3.92 -10.45 -4.09
CA LEU A 19 4.00 -10.95 -2.73
C LEU A 19 2.84 -10.32 -1.94
N LEU A 20 1.96 -11.15 -1.41
CA LEU A 20 0.84 -10.70 -0.58
C LEU A 20 1.22 -10.74 0.89
N ALA A 21 0.97 -9.65 1.61
CA ALA A 21 1.21 -9.55 3.04
C ALA A 21 -0.04 -9.01 3.74
N VAL A 22 -0.23 -9.45 4.99
CA VAL A 22 -1.24 -8.92 5.90
C VAL A 22 -0.55 -8.40 7.15
N PHE A 23 -0.92 -7.19 7.55
CA PHE A 23 -0.41 -6.54 8.76
C PHE A 23 -1.55 -6.22 9.69
N LYS A 24 -1.33 -6.43 10.99
CA LYS A 24 -2.16 -5.80 12.01
C LYS A 24 -1.60 -4.42 12.31
N LEU A 25 -2.33 -3.37 11.97
CA LEU A 25 -1.88 -1.98 12.10
C LEU A 25 -2.69 -1.24 13.16
N GLU A 26 -2.00 -0.55 14.05
CA GLU A 26 -2.60 0.36 15.03
C GLU A 26 -2.16 1.79 14.71
N PRO A 27 -3.04 2.62 14.11
CA PRO A 27 -2.70 4.01 13.77
C PRO A 27 -2.38 4.84 15.01
N TYR A 28 -1.41 5.75 14.88
CA TYR A 28 -1.05 6.66 15.97
C TYR A 28 -1.90 7.95 15.92
N GLY A 29 -2.39 8.39 17.07
CA GLY A 29 -3.15 9.63 17.21
C GLY A 29 -4.50 9.58 16.49
N ASN A 30 -4.80 10.63 15.71
CA ASN A 30 -6.07 10.77 14.99
C ASN A 30 -6.01 10.29 13.53
N GLN A 31 -5.01 9.49 13.15
CA GLN A 31 -4.88 8.97 11.79
C GLN A 31 -5.91 7.86 11.54
N SER A 32 -6.48 7.84 10.34
CA SER A 32 -7.32 6.72 9.92
C SER A 32 -6.49 5.47 9.65
N LEU A 33 -7.12 4.29 9.67
CA LEU A 33 -6.46 3.04 9.31
C LEU A 33 -6.01 3.06 7.85
N GLU A 34 -6.79 3.68 6.97
CA GLU A 34 -6.46 3.90 5.57
C GLU A 34 -5.24 4.80 5.39
N ASP A 35 -5.14 5.88 6.17
CA ASP A 35 -3.96 6.74 6.16
C ASP A 35 -2.71 5.93 6.52
N ALA A 36 -2.74 5.25 7.67
CA ALA A 36 -1.64 4.42 8.14
C ALA A 36 -1.27 3.32 7.11
N ALA A 37 -2.26 2.66 6.52
CA ALA A 37 -2.06 1.66 5.48
C ALA A 37 -1.31 2.21 4.27
N THR A 38 -1.71 3.38 3.77
CA THR A 38 -1.06 4.00 2.60
C THR A 38 0.37 4.48 2.89
N GLU A 39 0.65 4.97 4.10
CA GLU A 39 2.02 5.34 4.48
C GLU A 39 2.91 4.09 4.62
N VAL A 40 2.40 3.01 5.21
CA VAL A 40 3.12 1.72 5.29
C VAL A 40 3.41 1.18 3.90
N ALA A 41 2.42 1.13 2.99
CA ALA A 41 2.63 0.66 1.63
C ALA A 41 3.68 1.50 0.89
N ALA A 42 3.64 2.83 1.04
CA ALA A 42 4.59 3.72 0.40
C ALA A 42 6.03 3.51 0.88
N GLU A 43 6.26 3.59 2.19
CA GLU A 43 7.60 3.48 2.80
C GLU A 43 8.18 2.05 2.74
N SER A 44 7.38 1.05 2.38
CA SER A 44 7.82 -0.34 2.21
C SER A 44 7.92 -0.81 0.74
N SER A 45 7.71 0.08 -0.24
CA SER A 45 7.98 -0.22 -1.66
C SER A 45 8.93 0.79 -2.29
N THR A 46 8.38 1.91 -2.74
CA THR A 46 8.96 2.79 -3.76
C THR A 46 8.74 4.26 -3.40
N GLY A 47 7.83 4.52 -2.47
CA GLY A 47 7.51 5.83 -1.96
C GLY A 47 8.47 6.27 -0.88
N SER A 48 8.63 7.58 -0.79
CA SER A 48 9.09 8.29 0.40
C SER A 48 8.16 9.48 0.56
N ASN A 49 8.08 10.06 1.75
CA ASN A 49 7.20 11.20 2.12
C ASN A 49 7.21 12.45 1.19
N VAL A 50 8.01 12.49 0.13
CA VAL A 50 8.07 13.56 -0.87
C VAL A 50 8.04 12.97 -2.28
N LYS A 51 7.16 13.47 -3.17
CA LYS A 51 7.24 13.17 -4.61
C LYS A 51 8.56 13.69 -5.16
N VAL A 52 9.50 12.79 -5.41
CA VAL A 52 10.81 13.14 -5.99
C VAL A 52 10.66 13.34 -7.50
N GLY A 53 11.25 14.41 -8.04
CA GLY A 53 11.21 14.72 -9.49
C GLY A 53 11.85 13.65 -10.41
N SER A 54 12.45 12.60 -9.85
CA SER A 54 13.01 11.46 -10.55
C SER A 54 12.04 10.28 -10.71
N ALA A 55 10.81 10.36 -10.20
CA ALA A 55 9.80 9.33 -10.39
C ALA A 55 9.45 9.20 -11.88
N THR A 56 9.57 8.00 -12.42
CA THR A 56 9.22 7.66 -13.81
C THR A 56 7.91 6.89 -13.84
N ASN A 57 7.24 6.85 -15.00
CA ASN A 57 6.05 5.99 -15.17
C ASN A 57 6.36 4.51 -14.87
N PHE A 58 7.60 4.06 -15.08
CA PHE A 58 8.02 2.70 -14.77
C PHE A 58 8.12 2.46 -13.26
N SER A 59 8.71 3.38 -12.49
CA SER A 59 8.79 3.22 -11.03
C SER A 59 7.41 3.16 -10.36
N MET A 60 6.41 3.86 -10.91
CA MET A 60 5.03 3.80 -10.41
C MET A 60 4.37 2.44 -10.66
N THR A 61 4.83 1.64 -11.64
CA THR A 61 4.33 0.27 -11.84
C THR A 61 4.81 -0.70 -10.76
N LEU A 62 5.75 -0.27 -9.91
CA LEU A 62 6.32 -1.04 -8.81
C LEU A 62 5.76 -0.61 -7.44
N ASP A 63 4.79 0.30 -7.42
CA ASP A 63 4.15 0.74 -6.17
C ASP A 63 3.37 -0.45 -5.54
N ALA A 64 3.55 -0.63 -4.23
CA ALA A 64 2.71 -1.54 -3.47
C ALA A 64 1.25 -1.06 -3.46
N GLN A 65 0.34 -1.98 -3.21
CA GLN A 65 -1.09 -1.70 -3.29
C GLN A 65 -1.81 -2.21 -2.05
N VAL A 66 -2.46 -1.30 -1.32
CA VAL A 66 -3.42 -1.65 -0.28
C VAL A 66 -4.71 -2.09 -0.98
N TYR A 67 -4.98 -3.38 -0.98
CA TYR A 67 -6.10 -3.96 -1.73
C TYR A 67 -7.29 -4.37 -0.85
N GLU A 68 -7.07 -4.53 0.46
CA GLU A 68 -8.14 -4.83 1.42
C GLU A 68 -7.80 -4.26 2.81
N ILE A 69 -8.85 -3.81 3.52
CA ILE A 69 -8.74 -3.29 4.88
C ILE A 69 -9.92 -3.85 5.69
N ASP A 70 -9.59 -4.62 6.73
CA ASP A 70 -10.53 -5.06 7.75
C ASP A 70 -10.43 -4.13 8.96
N LYS A 71 -11.40 -3.23 9.07
CA LYS A 71 -11.47 -2.24 10.16
C LYS A 71 -11.88 -2.85 11.50
N GLU A 72 -12.57 -3.98 11.51
CA GLU A 72 -13.02 -4.61 12.74
C GLU A 72 -11.83 -5.27 13.46
N ASN A 73 -10.93 -5.89 12.68
CA ASN A 73 -9.75 -6.59 13.21
C ASN A 73 -8.44 -5.79 13.10
N ASN A 74 -8.49 -4.58 12.54
CA ASN A 74 -7.34 -3.73 12.24
C ASN A 74 -6.31 -4.44 11.34
N LEU A 75 -6.79 -5.17 10.32
CA LEU A 75 -5.94 -5.85 9.35
C LEU A 75 -5.87 -5.05 8.05
N VAL A 76 -4.66 -4.95 7.50
CA VAL A 76 -4.38 -4.28 6.24
C VAL A 76 -3.64 -5.24 5.33
N TYR A 77 -4.18 -5.40 4.13
CA TYR A 77 -3.64 -6.29 3.12
C TYR A 77 -2.93 -5.49 2.04
N ILE A 78 -1.66 -5.82 1.83
CA ILE A 78 -0.78 -5.10 0.90
C ILE A 78 -0.21 -6.09 -0.11
N ALA A 79 -0.32 -5.76 -1.38
CA ALA A 79 0.27 -6.48 -2.49
C ALA A 79 1.55 -5.77 -2.94
N TYR A 80 2.68 -6.46 -2.88
CA TYR A 80 3.99 -5.96 -3.29
C TYR A 80 4.38 -6.58 -4.62
N PRO A 81 4.55 -5.81 -5.71
CA PRO A 81 5.14 -6.32 -6.94
C PRO A 81 6.51 -6.94 -6.62
N TRP A 82 6.75 -8.20 -6.98
CA TRP A 82 8.06 -8.84 -6.68
C TRP A 82 9.16 -8.54 -7.71
N ARG A 83 8.82 -7.82 -8.77
CA ARG A 83 9.74 -7.43 -9.86
C ARG A 83 10.38 -6.08 -9.63
#